data_AF-A0AA45C779-F1
#
_entry.id   AF-A0AA45C779-F1
#
_cell.length_a   1.000
_cell.length_b   1.000
_cell.length_c   1.000
_cell.angle_alpha   90.00
_cell.angle_beta   90.00
_cell.angle_gamma   90.00
#
_symmetry.space_group_name_H-M   'P 1'
#
loop_
_entity.id
_entity.type
_entity.pdbx_description
1 polymer ?
#
loop_
_entity_poly.entity_id
_entity_poly.type
_entity_poly.pdbx_seq_one_letter_code
_entity_poly.pdbx_strand_id
1 'polypeptide(L)'
;MTQLKRKLIEMMIKAITISIIEVIVLLFFVGFQALWVFWGTLGVILGFYMMYEDINKMKQNIFSLKKKKIPAGYFFRYLMYGIILIISGIFSEKALLITFLGLFNLKIVPFISQK
;
A
#
# COMPACT_ATOMS: atom_id res chain seq x y z
N MET A 1 -11.20 -18.13 -8.32
CA MET A 1 -10.43 -17.08 -7.60
C MET A 1 -10.75 -17.19 -6.10
N THR A 2 -9.78 -17.17 -5.19
CA THR A 2 -10.08 -17.25 -3.74
C THR A 2 -10.77 -15.96 -3.27
N GLN A 3 -11.64 -16.04 -2.26
CA GLN A 3 -12.30 -14.86 -1.68
C GLN A 3 -11.30 -13.79 -1.23
N LEU A 4 -10.14 -14.21 -0.70
CA LEU A 4 -9.03 -13.35 -0.33
C LEU A 4 -8.46 -12.58 -1.54
N LYS A 5 -8.18 -13.28 -2.64
CA LYS A 5 -7.67 -12.66 -3.87
C LYS A 5 -8.68 -11.66 -4.45
N ARG A 6 -9.99 -11.94 -4.34
CA ARG A 6 -11.06 -11.00 -4.75
C ARG A 6 -11.06 -9.73 -3.91
N LYS A 7 -11.04 -9.85 -2.59
CA LYS A 7 -10.97 -8.69 -1.70
C LYS A 7 -9.72 -7.85 -1.93
N LEU A 8 -8.57 -8.46 -2.15
CA LEU A 8 -7.34 -7.72 -2.42
C LEU A 8 -7.38 -6.95 -3.74
N ILE A 9 -7.90 -7.56 -4.81
CA ILE A 9 -8.08 -6.86 -6.09
C ILE A 9 -9.04 -5.69 -5.92
N GLU A 10 -10.14 -5.88 -5.19
CA GLU A 10 -11.09 -4.81 -4.88
C GLU A 10 -10.41 -3.66 -4.10
N MET A 11 -9.60 -3.98 -3.10
CA MET A 11 -8.81 -3.01 -2.35
C MET A 11 -7.80 -2.28 -3.24
N MET A 12 -7.10 -2.98 -4.14
CA MET A 12 -6.20 -2.35 -5.11
C MET A 12 -6.94 -1.38 -6.03
N ILE A 13 -8.10 -1.77 -6.54
CA ILE A 13 -8.94 -0.90 -7.39
C ILE A 13 -9.38 0.34 -6.58
N LYS A 14 -9.89 0.16 -5.36
CA LYS A 14 -10.28 1.28 -4.48
C LYS A 14 -9.10 2.20 -4.17
N ALA A 15 -7.91 1.66 -3.94
CA ALA A 15 -6.70 2.46 -3.74
C ALA A 15 -6.38 3.31 -4.97
N ILE A 16 -6.47 2.73 -6.17
CA ILE A 16 -6.27 3.46 -7.42
C ILE A 16 -7.35 4.54 -7.57
N THR A 17 -8.62 4.23 -7.33
CA THR A 17 -9.71 5.22 -7.42
C THR A 17 -9.51 6.39 -6.47
N ILE A 18 -9.17 6.12 -5.20
CA ILE A 18 -8.88 7.18 -4.22
C ILE A 18 -7.67 8.00 -4.64
N SER A 19 -6.60 7.35 -5.13
CA SER A 19 -5.40 8.06 -5.59
C SER A 19 -5.69 9.02 -6.75
N ILE A 20 -6.58 8.65 -7.67
CA ILE A 20 -6.99 9.53 -8.78
C ILE A 20 -7.72 10.75 -8.22
N ILE A 21 -8.64 10.55 -7.27
CA ILE A 21 -9.37 11.64 -6.62
C ILE A 21 -8.39 12.56 -5.87
N GLU A 22 -7.47 11.99 -5.09
CA GLU A 22 -6.44 12.74 -4.37
C GLU A 22 -5.57 13.57 -5.31
N VAL A 23 -5.14 13.00 -6.44
CA VAL A 23 -4.35 13.73 -7.44
C VAL A 23 -5.15 14.89 -8.03
N ILE A 24 -6.42 14.68 -8.40
CA ILE A 24 -7.28 15.75 -8.93
C ILE A 24 -7.40 16.88 -7.92
N VAL A 25 -7.66 16.57 -6.64
CA VAL A 25 -7.79 17.58 -5.58
C VAL A 25 -6.45 18.29 -5.35
N LEU A 26 -5.35 17.55 -5.22
CA LEU A 26 -4.03 18.11 -4.90
C LEU A 26 -3.42 18.88 -6.07
N LEU A 27 -3.78 18.59 -7.32
CA LEU A 27 -3.32 19.34 -8.49
C LEU A 27 -3.63 20.84 -8.36
N PHE A 28 -4.77 21.21 -7.75
CA PHE A 28 -5.14 22.61 -7.52
C PHE A 28 -4.25 23.33 -6.49
N PHE A 29 -3.62 22.59 -5.56
CA PHE A 29 -2.86 23.17 -4.44
C PHE A 29 -1.34 23.08 -4.62
N VAL A 30 -0.86 21.96 -5.18
CA VAL A 30 0.57 21.63 -5.27
C VAL A 30 1.03 21.34 -6.71
N GLY A 31 0.15 21.50 -7.70
CA GLY A 31 0.47 21.35 -9.12
C GLY A 31 0.97 19.94 -9.44
N PHE A 32 1.95 19.83 -10.34
CA PHE A 32 2.49 18.54 -10.80
C PHE A 32 3.12 17.69 -9.69
N GLN A 33 3.44 18.26 -8.52
CA GLN A 33 3.90 17.48 -7.38
C GLN A 33 2.83 16.52 -6.86
N ALA A 34 1.55 16.76 -7.14
CA ALA A 34 0.46 15.85 -6.83
C ALA A 34 0.67 14.44 -7.42
N LEU A 35 1.41 14.29 -8.52
CA LEU A 35 1.69 12.99 -9.13
C LEU A 35 2.47 12.03 -8.21
N TRP A 36 3.15 12.55 -7.18
CA TRP A 36 3.80 11.74 -6.15
C TRP A 36 2.83 10.90 -5.31
N VAL A 37 1.51 11.17 -5.36
CA VAL A 37 0.48 10.29 -4.79
C VAL A 37 0.51 8.92 -5.47
N PHE A 38 0.72 8.87 -6.79
CA PHE A 38 0.80 7.60 -7.51
C PHE A 38 2.01 6.76 -7.06
N TRP A 39 3.13 7.42 -6.76
CA TRP A 39 4.29 6.74 -6.19
C TRP A 39 3.98 6.10 -4.83
N GLY A 40 3.27 6.80 -3.95
CA GLY A 40 2.78 6.23 -2.70
C GLY A 40 1.78 5.09 -2.92
N THR A 41 0.88 5.25 -3.90
CA THR A 41 -0.15 4.27 -4.26
C THR A 41 0.45 2.97 -4.82
N LEU A 42 1.56 3.04 -5.56
CA LEU A 42 2.33 1.86 -5.95
C LEU A 42 2.81 1.08 -4.71
N GLY A 43 3.26 1.78 -3.67
CA GLY A 43 3.59 1.18 -2.39
C GLY A 43 2.40 0.50 -1.73
N VAL A 44 1.22 1.10 -1.79
CA VAL A 44 -0.03 0.49 -1.28
C VAL A 44 -0.34 -0.82 -2.01
N ILE A 45 -0.26 -0.82 -3.34
CA ILE A 45 -0.52 -2.00 -4.18
C ILE A 45 0.44 -3.13 -3.84
N LEU A 46 1.75 -2.84 -3.81
CA LEU A 46 2.77 -3.81 -3.43
C LEU A 46 2.56 -4.31 -1.99
N GLY A 47 2.14 -3.42 -1.09
CA GLY A 47 1.77 -3.74 0.29
C GLY A 47 0.65 -4.78 0.39
N PHE A 48 -0.42 -4.61 -0.38
CA PHE A 48 -1.51 -5.58 -0.45
C PHE A 48 -1.06 -6.92 -1.05
N TYR A 49 -0.22 -6.88 -2.09
CA TYR A 49 0.35 -8.10 -2.67
C TYR A 49 1.21 -8.88 -1.67
N MET A 50 2.12 -8.20 -0.95
CA MET A 50 2.91 -8.84 0.11
C MET A 50 2.03 -9.38 1.24
N MET A 51 0.95 -8.66 1.59
CA MET A 51 -0.01 -9.11 2.60
C MET A 51 -0.74 -10.39 2.17
N TYR A 52 -1.07 -10.54 0.89
CA TYR A 52 -1.62 -11.78 0.32
C TYR A 52 -0.69 -12.97 0.55
N GLU A 53 0.60 -12.79 0.24
CA GLU A 53 1.59 -13.84 0.42
C GLU A 53 1.75 -14.22 1.89
N ASP A 54 1.84 -13.22 2.77
CA ASP A 54 1.97 -13.43 4.21
C ASP A 54 0.77 -14.22 4.75
N ILE A 55 -0.46 -13.87 4.33
CA ILE A 55 -1.68 -14.58 4.72
C ILE A 55 -1.68 -16.04 4.22
N ASN A 56 -1.26 -16.27 2.98
CA ASN A 56 -1.19 -17.63 2.44
C ASN A 56 -0.13 -18.48 3.15
N LYS A 57 1.05 -17.92 3.41
CA LYS A 57 2.12 -18.57 4.19
C LYS A 57 1.67 -18.87 5.62
N MET A 58 0.93 -17.95 6.25
CA MET A 58 0.34 -18.18 7.57
C MET A 58 -0.71 -19.30 7.55
N LYS A 59 -1.59 -19.34 6.54
CA LYS A 59 -2.58 -20.42 6.39
C LYS A 59 -1.93 -21.79 6.28
N GLN A 60 -0.82 -21.91 5.54
CA GLN A 60 -0.07 -23.16 5.43
C GLN A 60 0.64 -23.55 6.74
N ASN A 61 1.16 -22.57 7.48
CA ASN A 61 1.85 -22.83 8.75
C ASN A 61 0.91 -23.19 9.91
N ILE A 62 -0.35 -22.74 9.88
CA ILE A 62 -1.38 -23.14 10.86
C ILE A 62 -1.61 -24.66 10.82
N PHE A 63 -1.57 -25.27 9.62
CA PHE A 63 -1.70 -26.72 9.47
C PHE A 63 -0.46 -27.52 9.92
N SER A 64 0.70 -26.88 10.11
CA SER A 64 1.96 -27.58 10.40
C SER A 64 2.47 -27.46 11.84
N LEU A 65 1.69 -26.88 12.77
CA LEU A 65 2.02 -26.74 14.20
C LEU A 65 3.41 -26.10 14.49
N LYS A 66 4.03 -25.42 13.50
CA LYS A 66 5.33 -24.77 13.67
C LYS A 66 5.19 -23.42 14.38
N LYS A 67 6.12 -23.13 15.31
CA LYS A 67 6.25 -21.84 16.04
C LYS A 67 6.02 -20.66 15.08
N LYS A 68 5.10 -19.76 15.43
CA LYS A 68 4.81 -18.49 14.73
C LYS A 68 6.08 -17.65 14.64
N LYS A 69 6.85 -17.78 13.56
CA LYS A 69 7.90 -16.81 13.21
C LYS A 69 7.23 -15.61 12.54
N ILE A 70 7.71 -14.40 12.83
CA ILE A 70 7.32 -13.20 12.09
C ILE A 70 7.62 -13.48 10.61
N PRO A 71 6.64 -13.41 9.70
CA PRO A 71 6.90 -13.65 8.28
C PRO A 71 7.89 -12.60 7.80
N ALA A 72 9.00 -13.04 7.18
CA ALA A 72 10.03 -12.12 6.68
C ALA A 72 9.44 -11.06 5.73
N GLY A 73 8.34 -11.40 5.04
CA GLY A 73 7.57 -10.47 4.20
C GLY A 73 7.05 -9.22 4.94
N TYR A 74 6.78 -9.33 6.24
CA TYR A 74 6.46 -8.19 7.08
C TYR A 74 7.62 -7.18 7.11
N PHE A 75 8.84 -7.63 7.39
CA PHE A 75 10.02 -6.75 7.43
C PHE A 75 10.30 -6.11 6.06
N PHE A 76 10.27 -6.91 4.98
CA PHE A 76 10.47 -6.41 3.62
C PHE A 76 9.47 -5.34 3.21
N ARG A 77 8.23 -5.44 3.67
CA ARG A 77 7.19 -4.44 3.40
C ARG A 77 7.50 -3.08 4.03
N TYR A 78 7.99 -3.04 5.27
CA TYR A 78 8.41 -1.76 5.89
C TYR A 78 9.68 -1.21 5.26
N LEU A 79 10.62 -2.08 4.89
CA LEU A 79 11.81 -1.65 4.17
C LEU A 79 11.43 -1.01 2.82
N MET A 80 10.50 -1.64 2.09
CA MET A 80 9.96 -1.11 0.84
C MET A 80 9.27 0.25 1.03
N TYR A 81 8.44 0.42 2.07
CA TYR A 81 7.85 1.72 2.38
C TYR A 81 8.90 2.78 2.70
N GLY A 82 9.95 2.41 3.43
CA GLY A 82 11.10 3.27 3.68
C GLY A 82 11.78 3.71 2.39
N ILE A 83 12.04 2.79 1.46
CA ILE A 83 12.64 3.10 0.15
C ILE A 83 11.75 4.06 -0.65
N ILE A 84 10.44 3.83 -0.68
CA ILE A 84 9.47 4.70 -1.39
C ILE A 84 9.51 6.12 -0.83
N LEU A 85 9.55 6.26 0.49
CA LEU A 85 9.65 7.55 1.18
C LEU A 85 11.03 8.20 0.96
N ILE A 86 12.12 7.45 1.02
CA ILE A 86 13.47 7.98 0.77
C ILE A 86 13.56 8.52 -0.66
N ILE A 87 13.08 7.78 -1.66
CA ILE A 87 13.09 8.23 -3.06
C ILE A 87 12.34 9.55 -3.19
N SER A 88 11.11 9.66 -2.66
CA SER A 88 10.35 10.92 -2.72
C SER A 88 11.02 12.06 -1.93
N GLY A 89 11.63 11.77 -0.78
CA GLY A 89 12.36 12.75 0.04
C GLY A 89 13.62 13.30 -0.62
N ILE A 90 14.31 12.51 -1.44
CA ILE A 90 15.46 12.99 -2.24
C ILE A 90 15.01 14.04 -3.27
N PHE A 91 13.78 13.94 -3.79
CA PHE A 91 13.26 14.92 -4.76
C PHE A 91 12.82 16.22 -4.09
N SER A 92 12.03 16.15 -3.01
CA SER A 92 11.69 17.32 -2.18
C SER A 92 10.90 16.94 -0.93
N GLU A 93 10.87 17.83 0.06
CA GLU A 93 9.99 17.70 1.24
C GLU A 93 8.50 17.60 0.85
N LYS A 94 8.05 18.38 -0.14
CA LYS A 94 6.67 18.30 -0.63
C LYS A 94 6.36 16.95 -1.27
N ALA A 95 7.27 16.41 -2.07
CA ALA A 95 7.12 15.08 -2.66
C ALA A 95 7.04 13.99 -1.58
N LEU A 96 7.87 14.07 -0.54
CA LEU A 96 7.81 13.17 0.61
C LEU A 96 6.43 13.16 1.28
N LEU A 97 5.89 14.35 1.60
CA LEU A 97 4.58 14.48 2.23
C LEU A 97 3.46 13.94 1.35
N ILE A 98 3.50 14.24 0.04
CA ILE A 98 2.49 13.76 -0.91
C ILE A 98 2.56 12.24 -1.10
N THR A 99 3.76 11.68 -1.19
CA THR A 99 3.95 10.21 -1.23
C THR A 99 3.48 9.55 0.06
N PHE A 100 3.74 10.17 1.22
CA PHE A 100 3.23 9.69 2.51
C PHE A 100 1.70 9.65 2.54
N LEU A 101 1.02 10.69 2.03
CA LEU A 101 -0.44 10.70 1.87
C LEU A 101 -0.91 9.53 1.00
N GLY A 102 -0.27 9.32 -0.16
CA GLY A 102 -0.60 8.18 -1.03
C GLY A 102 -0.40 6.82 -0.34
N LEU A 103 0.63 6.65 0.49
CA LEU A 103 0.84 5.45 1.30
C LEU A 103 -0.22 5.27 2.40
N PHE A 104 -0.79 6.36 2.91
CA PHE A 104 -1.79 6.34 3.96
C PHE A 104 -3.08 5.63 3.51
N ASN A 105 -3.34 5.58 2.21
CA ASN A 105 -4.43 4.79 1.62
C ASN A 105 -4.36 3.29 1.96
N LEU A 106 -3.18 2.75 2.29
CA LEU A 106 -3.04 1.38 2.81
C LEU A 106 -3.90 1.15 4.06
N LYS A 107 -4.09 2.17 4.90
CA LYS A 107 -4.92 2.09 6.11
C LYS A 107 -6.38 2.39 5.82
N ILE A 108 -6.67 3.36 4.95
CA ILE A 108 -8.05 3.82 4.67
C ILE A 108 -8.83 2.80 3.85
N VAL A 109 -8.24 2.29 2.77
CA VAL A 109 -8.89 1.39 1.80
C VAL A 109 -9.48 0.14 2.46
N PRO A 110 -8.81 -0.56 3.39
CA PRO A 110 -9.40 -1.69 4.10
C PRO A 110 -10.71 -1.35 4.80
N PHE A 111 -10.85 -0.18 5.43
CA PHE A 111 -12.08 0.24 6.12
C PHE A 111 -13.22 0.50 5.14
N ILE A 112 -12.93 1.10 3.99
CA ILE A 112 -13.93 1.34 2.94
C ILE A 112 -14.32 0.03 2.23
N SER A 113 -13.46 -0.99 2.28
CA SER A 113 -13.68 -2.31 1.67
C SER A 113 -14.33 -3.34 2.59
N GLN A 114 -14.80 -2.94 3.79
CA GLN A 114 -15.45 -3.86 4.73
C GLN A 114 -16.88 -4.26 4.36
N LYS A 115 -17.56 -3.48 3.52
CA LYS A 115 -18.87 -3.83 2.92
C LYS A 115 -18.68 -4.65 1.66
#